data_AF-A0A7S3KKQ4-F1
#
_entry.id   AF-A0A7S3KKQ4-F1
#
_cell.length_a   1.000
_cell.length_b   1.000
_cell.length_c   1.000
_cell.angle_alpha   90.00
_cell.angle_beta   90.00
_cell.angle_gamma   90.00
#
_symmetry.space_group_name_H-M   'P 1'
#
loop_
_entity.id
_entity.type
_entity.pdbx_description
1 polymer ?
#
loop_
_entity_poly.entity_id
_entity_poly.type
_entity_poly.pdbx_seq_one_letter_code
_entity_poly.pdbx_strand_id
1 'polypeptide(L)'
;GQDTDQPIDTNMEQEEDQKQEPEDSFFVPLDVLVMVKTSQNQNGLRSNDYYRYYKYCSRKIHRLRKAAKLTQGRRKFVKNEVTAEKVRENERGVQIPLFTAERDWANAMFLKQQLTENGDECSRNKHTARKKMRRAYQQAQIFYGIIKELWDPQTTLEAEAYLDSIKASLDVECSNYKEALDAFLRTNVIYKHISKSKDALKAAIYSEKLEQIEPLIRLCTYNISKETDEDLSNLEELEKKLDAEEKLSQKVEESLSGGRRDNNEELINITYQGKSIPLKTQKLKSSFAKLESGQAELEKVRNSDDLSLKDKVDSYTHLLHIIEGCIVV
;
A
#
# COMPACT_ATOMS: atom_id res chain seq x y z
N GLY A 1 -61.07 -9.67 40.53
CA GLY A 1 -60.27 -8.61 39.89
C GLY A 1 -58.84 -9.05 40.02
N GLN A 2 -58.23 -9.50 38.93
CA GLN A 2 -57.53 -8.65 37.95
C GLN A 2 -56.18 -8.18 38.51
N ASP A 3 -55.14 -8.59 37.77
CA ASP A 3 -53.86 -7.89 37.54
C ASP A 3 -52.86 -7.95 38.72
N THR A 4 -51.59 -8.32 38.59
CA THR A 4 -50.64 -8.31 37.46
C THR A 4 -49.48 -9.30 37.67
N ASP A 5 -48.99 -9.86 36.56
CA ASP A 5 -47.68 -10.51 36.35
C ASP A 5 -46.51 -9.58 36.79
N GLN A 6 -45.26 -10.01 37.05
CA GLN A 6 -44.36 -10.94 36.35
C GLN A 6 -43.22 -11.38 37.30
N PRO A 7 -42.66 -12.60 37.17
CA PRO A 7 -41.31 -12.91 37.63
C PRO A 7 -40.27 -12.49 36.58
N ILE A 8 -39.22 -11.83 37.04
CA ILE A 8 -38.06 -11.37 36.27
C ILE A 8 -37.30 -12.60 35.76
N ASP A 9 -37.41 -12.85 34.46
CA ASP A 9 -36.63 -13.87 33.75
C ASP A 9 -35.31 -13.23 33.30
N THR A 10 -34.24 -13.49 34.05
CA THR A 10 -32.87 -13.16 33.68
C THR A 10 -32.39 -14.11 32.58
N ASN A 11 -32.88 -13.90 31.36
CA ASN A 11 -32.25 -14.39 30.15
C ASN A 11 -31.68 -13.18 29.41
N MET A 12 -30.46 -12.80 29.79
CA MET A 12 -29.61 -12.01 28.88
C MET A 12 -29.26 -12.93 27.72
N GLU A 13 -30.06 -12.84 26.66
CA GLU A 13 -29.72 -13.32 25.34
C GLU A 13 -28.32 -12.81 25.01
N GLN A 14 -27.39 -13.75 24.90
CA GLN A 14 -26.12 -13.54 24.26
C GLN A 14 -26.45 -13.23 22.80
N GLU A 15 -26.42 -11.96 22.43
CA GLU A 15 -26.29 -11.56 21.04
C GLU A 15 -24.96 -12.16 20.56
N GLU A 16 -25.05 -13.35 19.97
CA GLU A 16 -24.00 -13.90 19.13
C GLU A 16 -23.80 -12.92 17.98
N ASP A 17 -22.84 -12.01 18.15
CA ASP A 17 -22.23 -11.25 17.08
C ASP A 17 -21.84 -12.24 15.98
N GLN A 18 -22.70 -12.33 14.97
CA GLN A 18 -22.40 -13.02 13.72
C GLN A 18 -21.20 -12.32 13.12
N LYS A 19 -20.01 -12.89 13.38
CA LYS A 19 -18.78 -12.55 12.69
C LYS A 19 -19.02 -12.72 11.19
N GLN A 20 -19.25 -11.60 10.52
CA GLN A 20 -19.18 -11.52 9.07
C GLN A 20 -17.79 -11.98 8.65
N GLU A 21 -17.74 -13.06 7.88
CA GLU A 21 -16.51 -13.54 7.24
C GLU A 21 -15.87 -12.39 6.43
N PRO A 22 -14.54 -12.26 6.42
CA PRO A 22 -13.90 -11.16 5.70
C PRO A 22 -14.15 -11.32 4.20
N GLU A 23 -14.89 -10.36 3.62
CA GLU A 23 -15.15 -10.33 2.19
C GLU A 23 -13.85 -10.44 1.38
N ASP A 24 -13.87 -11.27 0.35
CA ASP A 24 -12.79 -11.37 -0.64
C ASP A 24 -12.44 -9.98 -1.15
N SER A 25 -11.15 -9.61 -1.03
CA SER A 25 -10.64 -8.31 -1.48
C SER A 25 -11.01 -8.09 -2.96
N PHE A 26 -11.70 -6.98 -3.26
CA PHE A 26 -12.21 -6.70 -4.60
C PHE A 26 -11.10 -6.45 -5.64
N PHE A 27 -9.89 -6.11 -5.19
CA PHE A 27 -8.81 -5.60 -6.04
C PHE A 27 -7.46 -6.26 -5.78
N VAL A 28 -6.58 -6.14 -6.79
CA VAL A 28 -5.18 -6.56 -6.68
C VAL A 28 -4.47 -5.70 -5.61
N PRO A 29 -3.59 -6.31 -4.78
CA PRO A 29 -2.83 -5.57 -3.78
C PRO A 29 -2.04 -4.40 -4.38
N LEU A 30 -2.09 -3.25 -3.71
CA LEU A 30 -1.49 -2.01 -4.19
C LEU A 30 -0.28 -1.65 -3.31
N ASP A 31 0.93 -1.73 -3.87
CA ASP A 31 2.13 -1.26 -3.17
C ASP A 31 2.22 0.28 -3.21
N VAL A 32 1.58 0.94 -2.24
CA VAL A 32 1.44 2.41 -2.19
C VAL A 32 2.79 3.12 -2.14
N LEU A 33 3.68 2.71 -1.24
CA LEU A 33 4.99 3.34 -1.06
C LEU A 33 5.86 3.17 -2.30
N VAL A 34 5.87 1.97 -2.88
CA VAL A 34 6.64 1.66 -4.10
C VAL A 34 6.17 2.54 -5.26
N MET A 35 4.85 2.68 -5.44
CA MET A 35 4.27 3.53 -6.48
C MET A 35 4.65 5.00 -6.31
N VAL A 36 4.60 5.51 -5.07
CA VAL A 36 4.96 6.90 -4.75
C VAL A 36 6.46 7.13 -4.97
N LYS A 37 7.33 6.32 -4.37
CA LYS A 37 8.80 6.48 -4.46
C LYS A 37 9.31 6.32 -5.90
N THR A 38 8.76 5.37 -6.65
CA THR A 38 9.09 5.22 -8.08
C THR A 38 8.70 6.47 -8.87
N SER A 39 7.50 7.01 -8.61
CA SER A 39 7.04 8.24 -9.25
C SER A 39 7.90 9.46 -8.87
N GLN A 40 8.30 9.58 -7.61
CA GLN A 40 9.17 10.65 -7.13
C GLN A 40 10.56 10.60 -7.78
N ASN A 41 11.21 9.43 -7.76
CA ASN A 41 12.56 9.24 -8.28
C ASN A 41 12.66 9.49 -9.79
N GLN A 42 11.65 9.07 -10.56
CA GLN A 42 11.62 9.29 -12.01
C GLN A 42 11.35 10.74 -12.42
N ASN A 43 10.70 11.53 -11.56
CA ASN A 43 10.13 12.83 -11.96
C ASN A 43 10.75 14.03 -11.22
N GLY A 44 11.96 13.90 -10.71
CA GLY A 44 12.79 15.03 -10.26
C GLY A 44 13.27 14.97 -8.82
N LEU A 45 12.67 14.12 -7.97
CA LEU A 45 12.99 14.13 -6.54
C LEU A 45 14.40 13.60 -6.24
N ARG A 46 14.99 12.80 -7.13
CA ARG A 46 16.41 12.41 -7.06
C ARG A 46 17.36 13.62 -7.09
N SER A 47 16.93 14.73 -7.68
CA SER A 47 17.67 15.99 -7.73
C SER A 47 17.03 17.09 -6.88
N ASN A 48 16.14 16.72 -5.93
CA ASN A 48 15.37 17.65 -5.10
C ASN A 48 14.53 18.69 -5.87
N ASP A 49 14.14 18.40 -7.13
CA ASP A 49 13.28 19.28 -7.92
C ASP A 49 11.79 18.99 -7.61
N TYR A 50 11.30 19.58 -6.53
CA TYR A 50 9.90 19.44 -6.10
C TYR A 50 8.90 20.07 -7.09
N TYR A 51 9.30 21.13 -7.80
CA TYR A 51 8.42 21.82 -8.74
C TYR A 51 8.14 20.97 -9.99
N ARG A 52 9.16 20.25 -10.49
CA ARG A 52 9.00 19.28 -11.57
C ARG A 52 8.08 18.13 -11.15
N TYR A 53 8.25 17.59 -9.94
CA TYR A 53 7.37 16.55 -9.42
C TYR A 53 5.91 17.03 -9.27
N TYR A 54 5.71 18.24 -8.72
CA TYR A 54 4.40 18.90 -8.64
C TYR A 54 3.70 19.00 -10.01
N LYS A 55 4.43 19.44 -11.06
CA LYS A 55 3.91 19.50 -12.43
C LYS A 55 3.56 18.12 -12.98
N TYR A 56 4.40 17.12 -12.73
CA TYR A 56 4.12 15.73 -13.11
C TYR A 56 2.83 15.22 -12.46
N CYS A 57 2.67 15.37 -11.14
CA CYS A 57 1.46 14.94 -10.43
C CYS A 57 0.22 15.62 -11.00
N SER A 58 0.29 16.92 -11.28
CA SER A 58 -0.80 17.67 -11.90
C SER A 58 -1.24 17.08 -13.25
N ARG A 59 -0.29 16.73 -14.12
CA ARG A 59 -0.57 16.07 -15.42
C ARG A 59 -1.07 14.64 -15.23
N LYS A 60 -0.51 13.90 -14.28
CA LYS A 60 -0.91 12.51 -13.97
C LYS A 60 -2.35 12.46 -13.48
N ILE A 61 -2.75 13.33 -12.54
CA ILE A 61 -4.14 13.46 -12.08
C ILE A 61 -5.08 13.73 -13.26
N HIS A 62 -4.72 14.63 -14.17
CA HIS A 62 -5.55 14.91 -15.34
C HIS A 62 -5.74 13.67 -16.23
N ARG A 63 -4.66 12.92 -16.52
CA ARG A 63 -4.72 11.67 -17.29
C ARG A 63 -5.55 10.60 -16.58
N LEU A 64 -5.36 10.43 -15.27
CA LEU A 64 -6.11 9.47 -14.45
C LEU A 64 -7.60 9.81 -14.44
N ARG A 65 -7.97 11.09 -14.25
CA ARG A 65 -9.37 11.52 -14.33
C ARG A 65 -10.00 11.28 -15.69
N LYS A 66 -9.25 11.47 -16.78
CA LYS A 66 -9.73 11.14 -18.13
C LYS A 66 -9.92 9.62 -18.31
N ALA A 67 -8.97 8.83 -17.85
CA ALA A 67 -9.01 7.37 -17.94
C ALA A 67 -10.14 6.75 -17.10
N ALA A 68 -10.37 7.28 -15.89
CA ALA A 68 -11.44 6.85 -14.99
C ALA A 68 -12.81 7.45 -15.35
N LYS A 69 -12.92 8.26 -16.41
CA LYS A 69 -14.12 9.04 -16.76
C LYS A 69 -14.61 9.98 -15.63
N LEU A 70 -13.76 10.28 -14.64
CA LEU A 70 -13.98 11.19 -13.52
C LEU A 70 -13.53 12.62 -13.82
N THR A 71 -13.81 13.07 -15.05
CA THR A 71 -13.47 14.43 -15.49
C THR A 71 -14.36 15.47 -14.81
N GLN A 72 -13.79 16.63 -14.49
CA GLN A 72 -14.54 17.77 -13.96
C GLN A 72 -15.13 18.57 -15.13
N GLY A 73 -16.27 19.24 -14.91
CA GLY A 73 -16.94 20.02 -15.96
C GLY A 73 -16.06 21.13 -16.56
N ARG A 74 -16.06 21.26 -17.89
CA ARG A 74 -15.21 22.20 -18.65
C ARG A 74 -15.68 23.66 -18.60
N ARG A 75 -17.01 23.89 -18.58
CA ARG A 75 -17.64 25.23 -18.60
C ARG A 75 -18.13 25.68 -17.23
N LYS A 76 -18.77 24.78 -16.49
CA LYS A 76 -19.16 24.98 -15.09
C LYS A 76 -18.45 23.92 -14.26
N PHE A 77 -17.85 24.34 -13.15
CA PHE A 77 -17.24 23.42 -12.21
C PHE A 77 -18.32 22.56 -11.57
N VAL A 78 -18.26 21.26 -11.81
CA VAL A 78 -19.08 20.26 -11.13
C VAL A 78 -18.12 19.35 -10.41
N LYS A 79 -18.19 19.34 -9.08
CA LYS A 79 -17.29 18.56 -8.22
C LYS A 79 -17.60 17.07 -8.43
N ASN A 80 -16.74 16.39 -9.19
CA ASN A 80 -16.81 14.95 -9.34
C ASN A 80 -15.87 14.29 -8.31
N GLU A 81 -16.43 13.98 -7.14
CA GLU A 81 -15.74 13.32 -6.04
C GLU A 81 -15.46 11.84 -6.36
N VAL A 82 -14.31 11.36 -5.87
CA VAL A 82 -13.91 9.96 -5.97
C VAL A 82 -14.54 9.26 -4.76
N THR A 83 -15.59 8.49 -4.99
CA THR A 83 -16.27 7.65 -3.99
C THR A 83 -15.86 6.20 -4.19
N ALA A 84 -16.01 5.35 -3.16
CA ALA A 84 -15.69 3.93 -3.24
C ALA A 84 -16.44 3.24 -4.38
N GLU A 85 -17.73 3.55 -4.58
CA GLU A 85 -18.54 3.04 -5.69
C GLU A 85 -17.92 3.29 -7.08
N LYS A 86 -17.41 4.50 -7.32
CA LYS A 86 -16.77 4.85 -8.60
C LYS A 86 -15.42 4.16 -8.79
N VAL A 87 -14.75 3.86 -7.69
CA VAL A 87 -13.51 3.10 -7.69
C VAL A 87 -13.79 1.62 -7.95
N ARG A 88 -14.94 1.09 -7.50
CA ARG A 88 -15.42 -0.25 -7.89
C ARG A 88 -15.55 -0.41 -9.41
N GLU A 89 -16.09 0.61 -10.09
CA GLU A 89 -16.18 0.62 -11.55
C GLU A 89 -14.82 0.75 -12.26
N ASN A 90 -13.89 1.49 -11.66
CA ASN A 90 -12.56 1.70 -12.24
C ASN A 90 -11.49 1.87 -11.17
N GLU A 91 -10.71 0.81 -10.97
CA GLU A 91 -9.62 0.71 -10.00
C GLU A 91 -8.62 1.88 -10.11
N ARG A 92 -8.34 2.37 -11.33
CA ARG A 92 -7.40 3.49 -11.56
C ARG A 92 -7.85 4.79 -10.89
N GLY A 93 -9.12 4.89 -10.51
CA GLY A 93 -9.69 5.99 -9.74
C GLY A 93 -9.01 6.18 -8.38
N VAL A 94 -8.54 5.10 -7.72
CA VAL A 94 -7.91 5.16 -6.38
C VAL A 94 -6.61 5.97 -6.39
N GLN A 95 -5.90 5.98 -7.51
CA GLN A 95 -4.66 6.74 -7.65
C GLN A 95 -4.90 8.26 -7.69
N ILE A 96 -6.13 8.71 -7.97
CA ILE A 96 -6.45 10.15 -8.05
C ILE A 96 -6.27 10.85 -6.69
N PRO A 97 -6.90 10.43 -5.58
CA PRO A 97 -6.67 11.07 -4.28
C PRO A 97 -5.22 10.96 -3.82
N LEU A 98 -4.55 9.81 -4.06
CA LEU A 98 -3.13 9.63 -3.77
C LEU A 98 -2.25 10.67 -4.48
N PHE A 99 -2.31 10.77 -5.81
CA PHE A 99 -1.50 11.74 -6.55
C PHE A 99 -1.94 13.19 -6.30
N THR A 100 -3.17 13.42 -5.84
CA THR A 100 -3.63 14.74 -5.39
C THR A 100 -2.96 15.12 -4.07
N ALA A 101 -2.82 14.18 -3.13
CA ALA A 101 -2.04 14.36 -1.91
C ALA A 101 -0.57 14.66 -2.23
N GLU A 102 0.06 13.83 -3.08
CA GLU A 102 1.44 14.02 -3.53
C GLU A 102 1.67 15.36 -4.21
N ARG A 103 0.72 15.82 -5.03
CA ARG A 103 0.80 17.14 -5.68
C ARG A 103 0.80 18.26 -4.63
N ASP A 104 -0.11 18.21 -3.67
CA ASP A 104 -0.25 19.26 -2.66
C ASP A 104 0.96 19.22 -1.69
N TRP A 105 1.49 18.04 -1.36
CA TRP A 105 2.75 17.85 -0.62
C TRP A 105 3.96 18.41 -1.38
N ALA A 106 4.14 18.07 -2.66
CA ALA A 106 5.25 18.56 -3.48
C ALA A 106 5.24 20.09 -3.61
N ASN A 107 4.04 20.69 -3.70
CA ASN A 107 3.88 22.14 -3.69
C ASN A 107 4.27 22.74 -2.33
N ALA A 108 3.89 22.11 -1.22
CA ALA A 108 4.30 22.54 0.11
C ALA A 108 5.83 22.51 0.26
N MET A 109 6.48 21.43 -0.19
CA MET A 109 7.94 21.28 -0.14
C MET A 109 8.66 22.27 -1.05
N PHE A 110 8.15 22.53 -2.25
CA PHE A 110 8.67 23.59 -3.13
C PHE A 110 8.58 24.98 -2.49
N LEU A 111 7.47 25.29 -1.83
CA LEU A 111 7.33 26.55 -1.10
C LEU A 111 8.28 26.62 0.10
N LYS A 112 8.52 25.49 0.77
CA LYS A 112 9.48 25.38 1.88
C LYS A 112 10.91 25.61 1.41
N GLN A 113 11.32 25.00 0.30
CA GLN A 113 12.64 25.21 -0.28
C GLN A 113 12.88 26.70 -0.62
N GLN A 114 11.90 27.37 -1.23
CA GLN A 114 11.99 28.80 -1.52
C GLN A 114 12.10 29.69 -0.27
N LEU A 115 11.52 29.28 0.86
CA LEU A 115 11.67 29.99 2.14
C LEU A 115 13.10 29.86 2.68
N THR A 116 13.72 28.69 2.53
CA THR A 116 15.11 28.46 2.94
C THR A 116 16.09 29.25 2.06
N GLU A 117 15.83 29.35 0.75
CA GLU A 117 16.70 30.06 -0.19
C GLU A 117 16.57 31.59 -0.13
N ASN A 118 15.34 32.13 0.00
CA ASN A 118 15.06 33.57 -0.08
C ASN A 118 14.83 34.24 1.28
N GLY A 119 14.88 33.50 2.39
CA GLY A 119 14.65 34.02 3.73
C GLY A 119 13.22 34.51 4.01
N ASP A 120 13.07 35.43 4.97
CA ASP A 120 11.79 35.91 5.50
C ASP A 120 10.99 36.83 4.55
N GLU A 121 11.55 37.19 3.39
CA GLU A 121 10.85 38.00 2.37
C GLU A 121 9.55 37.34 1.86
N CYS A 122 9.37 36.04 2.13
CA CYS A 122 8.25 35.23 1.66
C CYS A 122 7.38 34.65 2.79
N SER A 123 7.17 35.34 3.93
CA SER A 123 6.30 34.86 5.03
C SER A 123 4.91 34.33 4.59
N ARG A 124 4.31 34.90 3.52
CA ARG A 124 3.08 34.38 2.88
C ARG A 124 3.20 32.94 2.36
N ASN A 125 4.39 32.53 1.92
CA ASN A 125 4.66 31.17 1.48
C ASN A 125 4.64 30.18 2.63
N LYS A 126 4.98 30.56 3.87
CA LYS A 126 4.88 29.69 5.05
C LYS A 126 3.43 29.30 5.35
N HIS A 127 2.53 30.29 5.37
CA HIS A 127 1.09 30.02 5.53
C HIS A 127 0.55 29.18 4.37
N THR A 128 0.96 29.49 3.14
CA THR A 128 0.52 28.75 1.96
C THR A 128 1.02 27.31 1.98
N ALA A 129 2.27 27.05 2.37
CA ALA A 129 2.86 25.72 2.50
C ALA A 129 2.07 24.88 3.52
N ARG A 130 1.81 25.42 4.72
CA ARG A 130 0.97 24.75 5.73
C ARG A 130 -0.43 24.44 5.21
N LYS A 131 -1.07 25.38 4.51
CA LYS A 131 -2.38 25.17 3.87
C LYS A 131 -2.33 24.05 2.84
N LYS A 132 -1.25 23.94 2.05
CA LYS A 132 -1.06 22.85 1.09
C LYS A 132 -0.83 21.51 1.81
N MET A 133 -0.06 21.49 2.88
CA MET A 133 0.16 20.28 3.68
C MET A 133 -1.13 19.76 4.33
N ARG A 134 -1.97 20.64 4.87
CA ARG A 134 -3.31 20.25 5.39
C ARG A 134 -4.19 19.65 4.30
N ARG A 135 -4.16 20.22 3.10
CA ARG A 135 -4.89 19.66 1.96
C ARG A 135 -4.34 18.29 1.55
N ALA A 136 -3.02 18.11 1.58
CA ALA A 136 -2.41 16.80 1.31
C ALA A 136 -2.91 15.75 2.31
N TYR A 137 -2.94 16.08 3.60
CA TYR A 137 -3.50 15.21 4.64
C TYR A 137 -4.99 14.88 4.39
N GLN A 138 -5.82 15.88 4.09
CA GLN A 138 -7.24 15.65 3.75
C GLN A 138 -7.42 14.69 2.56
N GLN A 139 -6.57 14.80 1.54
CA GLN A 139 -6.62 13.89 0.39
C GLN A 139 -6.12 12.48 0.75
N ALA A 140 -5.11 12.37 1.61
CA ALA A 140 -4.64 11.09 2.14
C ALA A 140 -5.72 10.40 2.99
N GLN A 141 -6.51 11.15 3.77
CA GLN A 141 -7.65 10.60 4.53
C GLN A 141 -8.73 10.03 3.60
N ILE A 142 -9.06 10.74 2.52
CA ILE A 142 -10.00 10.24 1.51
C ILE A 142 -9.46 8.97 0.84
N PHE A 143 -8.16 8.95 0.51
CA PHE A 143 -7.51 7.77 -0.06
C PHE A 143 -7.57 6.57 0.89
N TYR A 144 -7.24 6.76 2.17
CA TYR A 144 -7.30 5.70 3.19
C TYR A 144 -8.74 5.19 3.38
N GLY A 145 -9.74 6.07 3.44
CA GLY A 145 -11.14 5.66 3.56
C GLY A 145 -11.59 4.77 2.40
N ILE A 146 -11.19 5.09 1.17
CA ILE A 146 -11.48 4.25 0.00
C ILE A 146 -10.77 2.89 0.08
N ILE A 147 -9.50 2.87 0.52
CA ILE A 147 -8.73 1.62 0.62
C ILE A 147 -9.32 0.70 1.68
N LYS A 148 -9.65 1.24 2.85
CA LYS A 148 -10.21 0.49 3.98
C LYS A 148 -11.49 -0.27 3.62
N GLU A 149 -12.29 0.25 2.69
CA GLU A 149 -13.55 -0.37 2.27
C GLU A 149 -13.40 -1.42 1.16
N LEU A 150 -12.33 -1.37 0.37
CA LEU A 150 -12.26 -2.09 -0.91
C LEU A 150 -11.04 -3.00 -1.09
N TRP A 151 -9.98 -2.81 -0.30
CA TRP A 151 -8.70 -3.52 -0.44
C TRP A 151 -8.43 -4.47 0.72
N ASP A 152 -7.39 -5.28 0.53
CA ASP A 152 -6.89 -6.21 1.53
C ASP A 152 -6.31 -5.49 2.78
N PRO A 153 -6.23 -6.20 3.93
CA PRO A 153 -5.68 -5.64 5.16
C PRO A 153 -4.24 -5.12 5.01
N GLN A 154 -3.40 -5.80 4.21
CA GLN A 154 -2.00 -5.40 4.04
C GLN A 154 -1.87 -4.07 3.28
N THR A 155 -2.62 -3.90 2.19
CA THR A 155 -2.71 -2.61 1.48
C THR A 155 -3.31 -1.52 2.39
N THR A 156 -4.27 -1.89 3.25
CA THR A 156 -4.87 -0.95 4.21
C THR A 156 -3.86 -0.44 5.23
N LEU A 157 -3.02 -1.32 5.78
CA LEU A 157 -1.92 -0.91 6.65
C LEU A 157 -0.90 -0.03 5.94
N GLU A 158 -0.58 -0.32 4.68
CA GLU A 158 0.36 0.51 3.93
C GLU A 158 -0.20 1.92 3.67
N ALA A 159 -1.51 2.01 3.40
CA ALA A 159 -2.21 3.28 3.25
C ALA A 159 -2.31 4.06 4.57
N GLU A 160 -2.45 3.36 5.70
CA GLU A 160 -2.41 3.96 7.04
C GLU A 160 -1.03 4.56 7.33
N ALA A 161 0.05 3.81 7.07
CA ALA A 161 1.41 4.32 7.22
C ALA A 161 1.68 5.53 6.31
N TYR A 162 1.11 5.57 5.09
CA TYR A 162 1.20 6.75 4.24
C TYR A 162 0.45 7.95 4.83
N LEU A 163 -0.77 7.74 5.33
CA LEU A 163 -1.57 8.77 5.98
C LEU A 163 -0.83 9.37 7.19
N ASP A 164 -0.29 8.50 8.04
CA ASP A 164 0.48 8.89 9.23
C ASP A 164 1.78 9.62 8.86
N SER A 165 2.47 9.21 7.79
CA SER A 165 3.67 9.92 7.31
C SER A 165 3.35 11.36 6.87
N ILE A 166 2.22 11.57 6.19
CA ILE A 166 1.76 12.91 5.77
C ILE A 166 1.28 13.73 6.98
N LYS A 167 0.58 13.09 7.93
CA LYS A 167 0.15 13.73 9.18
C LYS A 167 1.35 14.21 10.00
N ALA A 168 2.32 13.33 10.24
CA ALA A 168 3.54 13.66 10.96
C ALA A 168 4.31 14.81 10.30
N SER A 169 4.41 14.79 8.96
CA SER A 169 5.02 15.88 8.20
C SER A 169 4.27 17.22 8.39
N LEU A 170 2.94 17.21 8.48
CA LEU A 170 2.14 18.40 8.77
C LEU A 170 2.34 18.90 10.20
N ASP A 171 2.37 18.00 11.16
CA ASP A 171 2.47 18.32 12.59
C ASP A 171 3.85 18.90 12.94
N VAL A 172 4.93 18.39 12.33
CA VAL A 172 6.27 19.02 12.38
C VAL A 172 6.22 20.48 11.89
N GLU A 173 5.53 20.75 10.78
CA GLU A 173 5.41 22.12 10.24
C GLU A 173 4.55 23.04 11.12
N CYS A 174 3.68 22.46 11.95
CA CYS A 174 2.86 23.16 12.92
C CYS A 174 3.51 23.27 14.31
N SER A 175 4.72 22.71 14.48
CA SER A 175 5.43 22.63 15.76
C SER A 175 4.73 21.77 16.82
N ASN A 176 3.87 20.85 16.39
CA ASN A 176 3.23 19.86 17.25
C ASN A 176 4.09 18.60 17.27
N TYR A 177 5.21 18.64 18.01
CA TYR A 177 6.22 17.58 17.93
C TYR A 177 5.80 16.26 18.59
N LYS A 178 4.93 16.30 19.60
CA LYS A 178 4.44 15.11 20.32
C LYS A 178 3.59 14.23 19.39
N GLU A 179 2.57 14.83 18.79
CA GLU A 179 1.68 14.16 17.84
C GLU A 179 2.43 13.70 16.58
N ALA A 180 3.42 14.49 16.13
CA ALA A 180 4.28 14.11 15.03
C ALA A 180 5.13 12.88 15.35
N LEU A 181 5.69 12.81 16.57
CA LEU A 181 6.50 11.68 17.02
C LEU A 181 5.68 10.39 17.03
N ASP A 182 4.49 10.42 17.63
CA ASP A 182 3.59 9.26 17.69
C ASP A 182 3.23 8.77 16.28
N ALA A 183 2.94 9.68 15.35
CA ALA A 183 2.65 9.33 13.97
C ALA A 183 3.86 8.78 13.20
N PHE A 184 5.07 9.30 13.44
CA PHE A 184 6.29 8.74 12.84
C PHE A 184 6.64 7.36 13.38
N LEU A 185 6.47 7.14 14.69
CA LEU A 185 6.74 5.84 15.30
C LEU A 185 5.77 4.78 14.76
N ARG A 186 4.46 5.09 14.67
CA ARG A 186 3.47 4.20 14.04
C ARG A 186 3.84 3.87 12.59
N THR A 187 4.24 4.89 11.82
CA THR A 187 4.71 4.70 10.43
C THR A 187 5.94 3.78 10.37
N ASN A 188 6.89 3.95 11.30
CA ASN A 188 8.14 3.16 11.35
C ASN A 188 7.85 1.69 11.61
N VAL A 189 7.01 1.41 12.62
CA VAL A 189 6.55 0.06 12.97
C VAL A 189 5.88 -0.62 11.78
N ILE A 190 4.88 0.04 11.16
CA ILE A 190 4.13 -0.55 10.05
C ILE A 190 5.05 -0.84 8.85
N TYR A 191 5.90 0.11 8.44
CA TYR A 191 6.80 -0.13 7.31
C TYR A 191 7.88 -1.16 7.61
N LYS A 192 8.37 -1.25 8.85
CA LYS A 192 9.31 -2.29 9.28
C LYS A 192 8.64 -3.66 9.22
N HIS A 193 7.39 -3.79 9.65
CA HIS A 193 6.62 -5.03 9.54
C HIS A 193 6.41 -5.42 8.07
N ILE A 194 5.90 -4.50 7.23
CA ILE A 194 5.65 -4.76 5.80
C ILE A 194 6.94 -5.16 5.07
N SER A 195 8.08 -4.54 5.38
CA SER A 195 9.37 -4.82 4.72
C SER A 195 9.81 -6.28 4.82
N LYS A 196 9.47 -6.97 5.92
CA LYS A 196 9.83 -8.39 6.14
C LYS A 196 9.08 -9.35 5.20
N SER A 197 7.88 -8.97 4.77
CA SER A 197 7.01 -9.79 3.92
C SER A 197 7.23 -9.60 2.41
N LYS A 198 8.02 -8.59 2.01
CA LYS A 198 8.16 -8.17 0.61
C LYS A 198 9.49 -8.65 0.01
N ASP A 199 9.53 -8.71 -1.33
CA ASP A 199 10.75 -9.00 -2.09
C ASP A 199 11.92 -8.07 -1.73
N ALA A 200 13.15 -8.55 -1.85
CA ALA A 200 14.37 -7.79 -1.54
C ALA A 200 14.44 -6.39 -2.20
N LEU A 201 13.98 -6.26 -3.45
CA LEU A 201 13.95 -4.97 -4.16
C LEU A 201 12.91 -3.99 -3.57
N LYS A 202 11.74 -4.50 -3.17
CA LYS A 202 10.70 -3.68 -2.56
C LYS A 202 11.10 -3.33 -1.12
N ALA A 203 11.63 -4.30 -0.37
CA ALA A 203 12.15 -4.13 0.98
C ALA A 203 13.20 -3.00 1.06
N ALA A 204 14.07 -2.88 0.06
CA ALA A 204 15.03 -1.76 -0.02
C ALA A 204 14.36 -0.38 -0.06
N ILE A 205 13.19 -0.24 -0.72
CA ILE A 205 12.43 1.02 -0.77
C ILE A 205 11.84 1.36 0.60
N TYR A 206 11.36 0.35 1.34
CA TYR A 206 10.88 0.56 2.72
C TYR A 206 12.05 0.95 3.64
N SER A 207 13.21 0.29 3.53
CA SER A 207 14.42 0.64 4.29
C SER A 207 14.84 2.09 4.05
N GLU A 208 14.89 2.53 2.79
CA GLU A 208 15.21 3.92 2.44
C GLU A 208 14.21 4.91 3.07
N LYS A 209 12.92 4.54 3.13
CA LYS A 209 11.90 5.37 3.77
C LYS A 209 12.06 5.42 5.29
N LEU A 210 12.44 4.32 5.93
CA LEU A 210 12.72 4.27 7.36
C LEU A 210 13.94 5.15 7.71
N GLU A 211 15.01 5.07 6.92
CA GLU A 211 16.19 5.93 7.05
C GLU A 211 15.85 7.44 6.89
N GLN A 212 14.86 7.77 6.06
CA GLN A 212 14.36 9.15 5.90
C GLN A 212 13.51 9.64 7.08
N ILE A 213 12.79 8.74 7.76
CA ILE A 213 11.95 9.08 8.92
C ILE A 213 12.81 9.26 10.18
N GLU A 214 13.87 8.48 10.31
CA GLU A 214 14.76 8.47 11.47
C GLU A 214 15.30 9.86 11.91
N PRO A 215 15.85 10.72 11.02
CA PRO A 215 16.26 12.07 11.43
C PRO A 215 15.07 12.97 11.84
N LEU A 216 13.85 12.72 11.34
CA LEU A 216 12.65 13.45 11.72
C LEU A 216 12.19 13.05 13.13
N ILE A 217 12.30 11.76 13.48
CA ILE A 217 12.06 11.27 14.85
C ILE A 217 13.02 11.97 15.82
N ARG A 218 14.33 11.98 15.51
CA ARG A 218 15.32 12.67 16.33
C ARG A 218 15.07 14.18 16.46
N LEU A 219 14.58 14.82 15.41
CA LEU A 219 14.20 16.23 15.45
C LEU A 219 13.02 16.45 16.39
N CYS A 220 11.98 15.61 16.32
CA CYS A 220 10.83 15.70 17.20
C CYS A 220 11.24 15.48 18.66
N THR A 221 12.01 14.44 18.96
CA THR A 221 12.45 14.15 20.34
C THR A 221 13.27 15.29 20.93
N TYR A 222 14.22 15.84 20.15
CA TYR A 222 15.02 16.98 20.59
C TYR A 222 14.17 18.22 20.91
N ASN A 223 13.17 18.53 20.08
CA ASN A 223 12.30 19.68 20.33
C ASN A 223 11.39 19.45 21.55
N ILE A 224 10.92 18.22 21.78
CA ILE A 224 10.13 17.90 22.97
C ILE A 224 11.00 18.04 24.23
N SER A 225 12.22 17.48 24.25
CA SER A 225 13.11 17.60 25.42
C SER A 225 13.47 19.05 25.73
N LYS A 226 13.63 19.86 24.68
CA LYS A 226 13.86 21.31 24.83
C LYS A 226 12.65 22.05 25.43
N GLU A 227 11.44 21.61 25.14
CA GLU A 227 10.21 22.21 25.69
C GLU A 227 9.93 21.75 27.14
N THR A 228 10.35 20.55 27.51
CA THR A 228 10.06 19.96 28.83
C THR A 228 11.20 20.05 29.85
N ASP A 229 12.42 20.49 29.48
CA ASP A 229 13.64 20.46 30.31
C ASP A 229 13.94 19.08 30.94
N GLU A 230 13.29 18.02 30.44
CA GLU A 230 13.45 16.63 30.84
C GLU A 230 14.31 15.91 29.80
N ASP A 231 15.39 15.26 30.27
CA ASP A 231 16.23 14.40 29.45
C ASP A 231 15.39 13.21 28.94
N LEU A 232 14.94 13.29 27.69
CA LEU A 232 14.27 12.20 26.99
C LEU A 232 15.31 11.15 26.57
N SER A 233 15.85 10.41 27.54
CA SER A 233 16.36 9.05 27.34
C SER A 233 15.26 8.05 26.92
N ASN A 234 14.02 8.54 26.75
CA ASN A 234 12.78 7.79 26.54
C ASN A 234 12.51 7.36 25.09
N LEU A 235 13.51 7.35 24.19
CA LEU A 235 13.32 6.74 22.86
C LEU A 235 13.03 5.24 23.01
N GLU A 236 13.78 4.53 23.86
CA GLU A 236 13.57 3.11 24.15
C GLU A 236 12.26 2.82 24.89
N GLU A 237 11.77 3.74 25.73
CA GLU A 237 10.47 3.57 26.42
C GLU A 237 9.29 3.85 25.49
N LEU A 238 9.41 4.78 24.55
CA LEU A 238 8.40 5.02 23.52
C LEU A 238 8.38 3.90 22.48
N GLU A 239 9.54 3.38 22.09
CA GLU A 239 9.65 2.15 21.29
C GLU A 239 9.01 0.96 22.00
N LYS A 240 9.23 0.77 23.33
CA LYS A 240 8.57 -0.29 24.11
C LYS A 240 7.05 -0.12 24.21
N LYS A 241 6.55 1.13 24.29
CA LYS A 241 5.11 1.42 24.30
C LYS A 241 4.47 1.17 22.93
N LEU A 242 5.18 1.46 21.84
CA LEU A 242 4.73 1.11 20.50
C LEU A 242 4.86 -0.38 20.18
N ASP A 243 5.89 -1.08 20.65
CA ASP A 243 5.98 -2.54 20.57
C ASP A 243 4.80 -3.22 21.28
N ALA A 244 4.24 -2.59 22.32
CA ALA A 244 3.04 -3.07 23.01
C ALA A 244 1.77 -2.85 22.18
N GLU A 245 1.66 -1.74 21.44
CA GLU A 245 0.59 -1.54 20.45
C GLU A 245 0.77 -2.42 19.20
N GLU A 246 2.00 -2.66 18.77
CA GLU A 246 2.34 -3.56 17.66
C GLU A 246 1.97 -5.01 18.01
N LYS A 247 2.21 -5.46 19.25
CA LYS A 247 1.74 -6.77 19.73
C LYS A 247 0.22 -6.88 19.78
N LEU A 248 -0.48 -5.79 20.04
CA LEU A 248 -1.94 -5.76 20.03
C LEU A 248 -2.47 -5.83 18.59
N SER A 249 -1.89 -5.07 17.67
CA SER A 249 -2.20 -5.11 16.23
C SER A 249 -1.81 -6.44 15.58
N GLN A 250 -0.66 -7.02 15.93
CA GLN A 250 -0.23 -8.35 15.47
C GLN A 250 -1.14 -9.45 16.00
N LYS A 251 -1.70 -9.33 17.21
CA LYS A 251 -2.64 -10.32 17.76
C LYS A 251 -4.02 -10.20 17.12
N VAL A 252 -4.41 -8.98 16.71
CA VAL A 252 -5.60 -8.73 15.89
C VAL A 252 -5.38 -9.26 14.46
N GLU A 253 -4.19 -9.07 13.88
CA GLU A 253 -3.84 -9.60 12.56
C GLU A 253 -3.62 -11.11 12.56
N GLU A 254 -3.02 -11.73 13.58
CA GLU A 254 -2.91 -13.20 13.72
C GLU A 254 -4.29 -13.84 13.86
N SER A 255 -5.23 -13.16 14.52
CA SER A 255 -6.63 -13.58 14.58
C SER A 255 -7.35 -13.45 13.23
N LEU A 256 -6.87 -12.59 12.33
CA LEU A 256 -7.36 -12.44 10.95
C LEU A 256 -6.60 -13.32 9.94
N SER A 257 -5.32 -13.64 10.21
CA SER A 257 -4.45 -14.47 9.37
C SER A 257 -4.53 -15.96 9.72
N GLY A 258 -5.20 -16.33 10.81
CA GLY A 258 -5.65 -17.72 11.04
C GLY A 258 -6.49 -18.28 9.88
N GLY A 259 -7.05 -17.42 9.02
CA GLY A 259 -7.71 -17.80 7.77
C GLY A 259 -6.84 -17.73 6.49
N ARG A 260 -5.62 -17.19 6.56
CA ARG A 260 -4.76 -16.97 5.38
C ARG A 260 -3.44 -17.70 5.55
N ARG A 261 -3.51 -19.03 5.41
CA ARG A 261 -2.33 -19.89 5.26
C ARG A 261 -1.52 -19.41 4.06
N ASP A 262 -0.24 -19.12 4.30
CA ASP A 262 0.88 -19.33 3.40
C ASP A 262 0.58 -19.23 1.89
N ASN A 263 0.44 -18.00 1.39
CA ASN A 263 0.80 -17.70 0.01
C ASN A 263 2.31 -17.39 -0.10
N ASN A 264 3.11 -18.14 0.66
CA ASN A 264 4.49 -18.38 0.26
C ASN A 264 4.40 -19.39 -0.89
N GLU A 265 3.93 -18.92 -2.06
CA GLU A 265 3.98 -19.71 -3.28
C GLU A 265 5.45 -20.09 -3.46
N GLU A 266 5.80 -21.35 -3.15
CA GLU A 266 7.14 -21.88 -3.35
C GLU A 266 7.63 -21.38 -4.71
N LEU A 267 8.76 -20.68 -4.71
CA LEU A 267 9.40 -20.23 -5.93
C LEU A 267 9.75 -21.49 -6.72
N ILE A 268 8.89 -21.86 -7.68
CA ILE A 268 9.16 -22.95 -8.62
C ILE A 268 10.40 -22.53 -9.39
N ASN A 269 11.50 -23.21 -9.09
CA ASN A 269 12.80 -22.99 -9.69
C ASN A 269 12.97 -23.95 -10.85
N ILE A 270 13.12 -23.41 -12.07
CA ILE A 270 13.36 -24.22 -13.26
C ILE A 270 14.86 -24.26 -13.54
N THR A 271 15.40 -25.45 -13.80
CA THR A 271 16.81 -25.63 -14.13
C THR A 271 16.98 -25.65 -15.65
N TYR A 272 17.64 -24.64 -16.23
CA TYR A 272 17.97 -24.59 -17.66
C TYR A 272 19.49 -24.49 -17.84
N GLN A 273 20.08 -25.44 -18.57
CA GLN A 273 21.53 -25.54 -18.78
C GLN A 273 22.36 -25.43 -17.48
N GLY A 274 21.89 -26.07 -16.40
CA GLY A 274 22.55 -26.05 -15.09
C GLY A 274 22.39 -24.75 -14.30
N LYS A 275 21.62 -23.78 -14.78
CA LYS A 275 21.27 -22.56 -14.04
C LYS A 275 19.83 -22.63 -13.56
N SER A 276 19.62 -22.37 -12.26
CA SER A 276 18.29 -22.29 -11.65
C SER A 276 17.70 -20.89 -11.87
N ILE A 277 16.53 -20.82 -12.49
CA ILE A 277 15.81 -19.57 -12.78
C ILE A 277 14.46 -19.61 -12.01
N PRO A 278 14.22 -18.67 -11.07
CA PRO A 278 12.97 -18.61 -10.33
C PRO A 278 11.83 -18.02 -11.18
N LEU A 279 10.69 -18.70 -11.24
CA LEU A 279 9.48 -18.19 -11.89
C LEU A 279 8.71 -17.23 -10.97
N LYS A 280 8.68 -15.94 -11.31
CA LYS A 280 8.03 -14.89 -10.51
C LYS A 280 6.57 -14.64 -10.87
N THR A 281 6.21 -14.79 -12.14
CA THR A 281 4.87 -14.43 -12.63
C THR A 281 3.92 -15.63 -12.57
N GLN A 282 2.73 -15.45 -11.99
CA GLN A 282 1.71 -16.52 -11.87
C GLN A 282 1.29 -17.11 -13.24
N LYS A 283 1.29 -16.29 -14.29
CA LYS A 283 1.07 -16.74 -15.68
C LYS A 283 2.16 -17.69 -16.19
N LEU A 284 3.42 -17.44 -15.83
CA LEU A 284 4.52 -18.33 -16.19
C LEU A 284 4.43 -19.62 -15.38
N LYS A 285 4.11 -19.54 -14.08
CA LYS A 285 3.91 -20.73 -13.24
C LYS A 285 2.82 -21.66 -13.80
N SER A 286 1.66 -21.12 -14.18
CA SER A 286 0.58 -21.92 -14.75
C SER A 286 0.89 -22.47 -16.15
N SER A 287 1.65 -21.73 -16.95
CA SER A 287 2.10 -22.19 -18.27
C SER A 287 3.13 -23.33 -18.16
N PHE A 288 4.09 -23.20 -17.24
CA PHE A 288 5.07 -24.26 -16.97
C PHE A 288 4.44 -25.50 -16.33
N ALA A 289 3.47 -25.35 -15.42
CA ALA A 289 2.73 -26.49 -14.88
C ALA A 289 1.99 -27.28 -15.97
N LYS A 290 1.43 -26.60 -16.97
CA LYS A 290 0.80 -27.25 -18.14
C LYS A 290 1.83 -27.96 -19.03
N LEU A 291 3.01 -27.39 -19.19
CA LEU A 291 4.11 -28.02 -19.92
C LEU A 291 4.62 -29.27 -19.20
N GLU A 292 4.79 -29.22 -17.88
CA GLU A 292 5.20 -30.36 -17.07
C GLU A 292 4.16 -31.49 -17.12
N SER A 293 2.85 -31.16 -17.02
CA SER A 293 1.80 -32.16 -17.15
C SER A 293 1.77 -32.80 -18.54
N GLY A 294 1.94 -31.99 -19.60
CA GLY A 294 2.01 -32.48 -20.97
C GLY A 294 3.24 -33.35 -21.23
N GLN A 295 4.39 -32.99 -20.66
CA GLN A 295 5.62 -33.78 -20.76
C GLN A 295 5.48 -35.12 -20.02
N ALA A 296 4.87 -35.13 -18.83
CA ALA A 296 4.59 -36.35 -18.08
C ALA A 296 3.60 -37.28 -18.80
N GLU A 297 2.59 -36.71 -19.48
CA GLU A 297 1.67 -37.48 -20.34
C GLU A 297 2.40 -38.10 -21.53
N LEU A 298 3.32 -37.36 -22.15
CA LEU A 298 4.13 -37.84 -23.26
C LEU A 298 5.12 -38.94 -22.84
N GLU A 299 5.72 -38.85 -21.65
CA GLU A 299 6.55 -39.93 -21.10
C GLU A 299 5.75 -41.21 -20.84
N LYS A 300 4.49 -41.10 -20.38
CA LYS A 300 3.60 -42.26 -20.21
C LYS A 300 3.26 -42.92 -21.55
N VAL A 301 2.97 -42.12 -22.59
CA VAL A 301 2.67 -42.59 -23.95
C VAL A 301 3.92 -43.16 -24.65
N ARG A 302 5.10 -42.65 -24.31
CA ARG A 302 6.38 -43.18 -24.82
C ARG A 302 6.73 -44.54 -24.23
N ASN A 303 6.42 -44.76 -22.95
CA ASN A 303 6.69 -46.01 -22.25
C ASN A 303 5.64 -47.10 -22.50
N SER A 304 4.53 -46.78 -23.19
CA SER A 304 3.55 -47.77 -23.62
C SER A 304 3.84 -48.27 -25.04
N ASP A 305 4.19 -49.56 -25.13
CA ASP A 305 4.48 -50.23 -26.40
C ASP A 305 3.21 -50.55 -27.22
N ASP A 306 2.03 -50.52 -26.60
CA ASP A 306 0.74 -50.94 -27.18
C ASP A 306 -0.09 -49.81 -27.82
N LEU A 307 0.43 -48.58 -27.88
CA LEU A 307 -0.30 -47.43 -28.43
C LEU A 307 -0.10 -47.26 -29.94
N SER A 308 -1.20 -47.02 -30.65
CA SER A 308 -1.23 -46.69 -32.09
C SER A 308 -0.30 -45.52 -32.41
N LEU A 309 0.39 -45.58 -33.55
CA LEU A 309 1.20 -44.47 -34.08
C LEU A 309 0.42 -43.16 -34.16
N LYS A 310 -0.90 -43.22 -34.37
CA LYS A 310 -1.76 -42.05 -34.45
C LYS A 310 -1.90 -41.37 -33.08
N ASP A 311 -2.12 -42.14 -32.02
CA ASP A 311 -2.27 -41.62 -30.66
C ASP A 311 -0.95 -40.99 -30.17
N LYS A 312 0.18 -41.59 -30.54
CA LYS A 312 1.52 -41.03 -30.28
C LYS A 312 1.67 -39.66 -30.95
N VAL A 313 1.32 -39.54 -32.24
CA VAL A 313 1.37 -38.27 -32.98
C VAL A 313 0.43 -37.23 -32.38
N ASP A 314 -0.77 -37.62 -31.95
CA ASP A 314 -1.75 -36.72 -31.33
C ASP A 314 -1.24 -36.17 -29.98
N SER A 315 -0.53 -36.97 -29.18
CA SER A 315 0.14 -36.48 -27.96
C SER A 315 1.27 -35.49 -28.25
N TYR A 316 2.07 -35.71 -29.29
CA TYR A 316 3.13 -34.76 -29.70
C TYR A 316 2.54 -33.44 -30.22
N THR A 317 1.45 -33.49 -31.00
CA THR A 317 0.79 -32.27 -31.51
C THR A 317 0.12 -31.49 -30.38
N HIS A 318 -0.44 -32.17 -29.37
CA HIS A 318 -0.98 -31.52 -28.19
C HIS A 318 0.10 -30.74 -27.42
N LEU A 319 1.27 -31.34 -27.20
CA LEU A 319 2.39 -30.68 -26.53
C LEU A 319 2.91 -29.47 -27.32
N LEU A 320 2.98 -29.58 -28.66
CA LEU A 320 3.34 -28.44 -29.53
C LEU A 320 2.35 -27.28 -29.39
N HIS A 321 1.04 -27.55 -29.36
CA HIS A 321 0.04 -26.52 -29.14
C HIS A 321 0.14 -25.85 -27.77
N ILE A 322 0.48 -26.61 -26.72
CA ILE A 322 0.76 -26.03 -25.39
C ILE A 322 1.97 -25.09 -25.47
N ILE A 323 3.06 -25.52 -26.12
CA ILE A 323 4.27 -24.69 -26.30
C ILE A 323 3.97 -23.41 -27.08
N GLU A 324 3.25 -23.50 -28.21
CA GLU A 324 2.83 -22.34 -28.99
C GLU A 324 1.99 -21.36 -28.17
N GLY A 325 1.06 -21.87 -27.36
CA GLY A 325 0.25 -21.07 -26.46
C GLY A 325 1.07 -20.36 -25.37
N CYS A 326 2.18 -20.95 -24.94
CA CYS A 326 3.07 -20.36 -23.93
C CYS A 326 3.99 -19.27 -24.49
N ILE A 327 4.35 -19.31 -25.78
CA ILE A 327 5.22 -18.31 -26.44
C ILE A 327 4.51 -16.94 -26.57
N VAL A 328 3.18 -16.93 -26.56
CA VAL A 328 2.36 -15.71 -26.72
C VAL A 328 2.20 -14.92 -25.41
N VAL A 329 2.65 -15.46 -24.27
CA VAL A 329 2.51 -14.88 -22.90
C VAL A 329 3.69 -13.98 -22.53
#